data_AF-A0A6P4XRX8-F1
#
_entry.id   AF-A0A6P4XRX8-F1
#
_cell.length_a   1.000
_cell.length_b   1.000
_cell.length_c   1.000
_cell.angle_alpha   90.00
_cell.angle_beta   90.00
_cell.angle_gamma   90.00
#
_symmetry.space_group_name_H-M   'P 1'
#
loop_
_entity.id
_entity.type
_entity.pdbx_description
1 polymer ?
#
loop_
_entity_poly.entity_id
_entity_poly.type
_entity_poly.pdbx_seq_one_letter_code
_entity_poly.pdbx_strand_id
1 'polypeptide(L)'
;MSSQNRAMSLQNMAATTGFSPVLVLILLGLHGECYGQSDDETRLIDLTWTMEEGMNVYPSHAKYRFTIVKRGEQPRGYYLETNNVFMAEHTGTHLDAPAHFVEGAWRLDQIPLGQLTGPGVVVDVRDKIGNNSRYAVTPQDLQDWEREHGRIPDDSILMLRTGWGEWYWERGPSAYLGTDTTDTTLLRYPGLHPEGAQWLVDNRKVKVVGIDTISPGGVPVHETLLGSNVIIIENVAHLDEMPATGSTVYAMPMKIGQGSGGPARVFAIVDGRTSTAGPTAPHNLVVLLSAIILFMLAFT
;
A
#
# COMPACT_ATOMS: atom_id res chain seq x y z
N MET A 1 65.69 53.28 -51.52
CA MET A 1 64.62 54.22 -51.14
C MET A 1 64.19 53.87 -49.73
N SER A 2 64.46 54.79 -48.80
CA SER A 2 64.47 54.60 -47.34
C SER A 2 63.34 55.41 -46.67
N SER A 3 63.26 55.25 -45.35
CA SER A 3 62.48 56.04 -44.35
C SER A 3 61.04 55.55 -44.12
N GLN A 4 60.69 55.03 -42.93
CA GLN A 4 60.59 55.60 -41.57
C GLN A 4 59.26 56.32 -41.29
N ASN A 5 58.83 56.16 -40.02
CA ASN A 5 58.04 57.08 -39.17
C ASN A 5 56.50 56.92 -39.18
N ARG A 6 55.89 56.48 -38.06
CA ARG A 6 55.48 57.22 -36.82
C ARG A 6 54.03 57.72 -36.97
N ALA A 7 53.18 57.90 -35.97
CA ALA A 7 53.09 57.61 -34.54
C ALA A 7 51.78 58.29 -34.04
N MET A 8 51.37 57.97 -32.80
CA MET A 8 50.47 58.71 -31.88
C MET A 8 48.97 58.73 -32.24
N SER A 9 48.03 58.25 -31.42
CA SER A 9 47.73 58.34 -29.96
C SER A 9 46.69 59.41 -29.61
N LEU A 10 45.83 58.99 -28.66
CA LEU A 10 45.09 59.72 -27.62
C LEU A 10 43.55 59.80 -27.73
N GLN A 11 42.97 59.19 -26.68
CA GLN A 11 41.88 59.69 -25.82
C GLN A 11 40.43 59.24 -26.09
N ASN A 12 40.03 58.27 -25.26
CA ASN A 12 38.90 58.35 -24.30
C ASN A 12 37.56 58.89 -24.81
N MET A 13 36.56 58.02 -24.90
CA MET A 13 35.45 57.99 -23.93
C MET A 13 34.73 56.63 -24.05
N ALA A 14 35.04 55.71 -23.14
CA ALA A 14 34.20 54.56 -22.82
C ALA A 14 33.64 54.78 -21.41
N ALA A 15 32.33 55.00 -21.34
CA ALA A 15 31.51 54.86 -20.13
C ALA A 15 30.29 54.03 -20.56
N THR A 16 30.38 52.71 -20.42
CA THR A 16 29.72 51.92 -19.37
C THR A 16 28.19 51.98 -19.40
N THR A 17 27.59 51.05 -20.13
CA THR A 17 26.44 50.30 -19.61
C THR A 17 26.76 48.82 -19.78
N GLY A 18 27.16 48.20 -18.67
CA GLY A 18 27.55 46.81 -18.62
C GLY A 18 26.37 45.89 -18.90
N PHE A 19 26.52 45.04 -19.91
CA PHE A 19 25.87 43.75 -19.95
C PHE A 19 26.96 42.71 -19.80
N SER A 20 27.06 42.12 -18.61
CA SER A 20 27.95 40.98 -18.37
C SER A 20 27.34 39.75 -19.06
N PRO A 21 28.02 39.13 -20.04
CA PRO A 21 27.51 37.92 -20.70
C PRO A 21 27.45 36.71 -19.75
N VAL A 22 27.97 36.84 -18.52
CA VAL A 22 27.90 35.82 -17.46
C VAL A 22 26.46 35.60 -16.98
N LEU A 23 25.57 36.60 -17.07
CA LEU A 23 24.20 36.46 -16.59
C LEU A 23 23.32 35.60 -17.52
N VAL A 24 23.64 35.52 -18.82
CA VAL A 24 22.90 34.70 -19.79
C VAL A 24 23.23 33.21 -19.65
N LEU A 25 24.44 32.88 -19.19
CA LEU A 25 24.85 31.50 -18.89
C LEU A 25 24.25 30.96 -17.58
N ILE A 26 23.88 31.82 -16.63
CA ILE A 26 23.17 31.41 -15.41
C ILE A 26 21.68 31.13 -15.70
N LEU A 27 21.09 31.78 -16.70
CA LEU A 27 19.68 31.53 -17.11
C LEU A 27 19.51 30.28 -17.99
N LEU A 28 20.55 29.85 -18.71
CA LEU A 28 20.54 28.59 -19.47
C LEU A 28 20.97 27.37 -18.63
N GLY A 29 21.54 27.58 -17.44
CA GLY A 29 21.92 26.51 -16.50
C GLY A 29 20.85 26.12 -15.47
N LEU A 30 19.69 26.78 -15.47
CA LEU A 30 18.55 26.46 -14.59
C LEU A 30 17.43 25.66 -15.28
N HIS A 31 17.65 25.25 -16.53
CA HIS A 31 16.83 24.24 -17.19
C HIS A 31 17.47 22.86 -17.04
N GLY A 32 17.95 22.55 -15.83
CA GLY A 32 17.92 21.17 -15.40
C GLY A 32 16.45 20.81 -15.37
N GLU A 33 15.96 20.15 -16.42
CA GLU A 33 14.73 19.40 -16.37
C GLU A 33 14.88 18.45 -15.19
N CYS A 34 14.38 18.90 -14.04
CA CYS A 34 13.95 18.00 -13.00
C CYS A 34 12.82 17.24 -13.68
N TYR A 35 13.14 16.12 -14.32
CA TYR A 35 12.20 15.03 -14.47
C TYR A 35 11.84 14.61 -13.05
N GLY A 36 10.99 15.40 -12.39
CA GLY A 36 10.11 14.84 -11.39
C GLY A 36 9.38 13.72 -12.12
N GLN A 37 9.50 12.51 -11.59
CA GLN A 37 8.54 11.45 -11.91
C GLN A 37 7.18 12.11 -11.93
N SER A 38 6.52 12.10 -13.08
CA SER A 38 5.17 12.64 -13.15
C SER A 38 4.36 11.92 -12.08
N ASP A 39 3.69 12.67 -11.19
CA ASP A 39 2.67 12.17 -10.26
C ASP A 39 1.44 11.58 -11.00
N ASP A 40 1.62 11.14 -12.25
CA ASP A 40 0.62 10.70 -13.22
C ASP A 40 0.80 9.21 -13.58
N GLU A 41 1.81 8.53 -13.02
CA GLU A 41 2.01 7.10 -13.25
C GLU A 41 1.13 6.25 -12.32
N THR A 42 0.37 5.34 -12.92
CA THR A 42 -0.33 4.27 -12.20
C THR A 42 0.69 3.39 -11.48
N ARG A 43 0.55 3.27 -10.15
CA ARG A 43 1.43 2.42 -9.32
C ARG A 43 0.72 1.15 -8.91
N LEU A 44 1.43 0.02 -9.06
CA LEU A 44 1.04 -1.27 -8.48
C LEU A 44 1.71 -1.43 -7.12
N ILE A 45 0.92 -1.71 -6.09
CA ILE A 45 1.38 -1.96 -4.73
C ILE A 45 1.14 -3.42 -4.42
N ASP A 46 2.20 -4.16 -4.13
CA ASP A 46 2.10 -5.56 -3.75
C ASP A 46 1.78 -5.66 -2.25
N LEU A 47 0.62 -6.22 -1.91
CA LEU A 47 0.14 -6.33 -0.53
C LEU A 47 0.26 -7.76 0.01
N THR A 48 1.20 -8.52 -0.56
CA THR A 48 1.37 -9.96 -0.29
C THR A 48 2.78 -10.25 0.22
N TRP A 49 2.87 -10.97 1.35
CA TRP A 49 4.15 -11.49 1.81
C TRP A 49 4.61 -12.66 0.93
N THR A 50 5.92 -12.71 0.64
CA THR A 50 6.54 -13.88 0.02
C THR A 50 6.31 -15.12 0.89
N MET A 51 5.84 -16.20 0.29
CA MET A 51 5.70 -17.48 0.98
C MET A 51 7.03 -18.23 0.96
N GLU A 52 7.62 -18.38 2.15
CA GLU A 52 8.89 -19.09 2.32
C GLU A 52 8.95 -19.82 3.65
N GLU A 53 9.92 -20.74 3.77
CA GLU A 53 10.12 -21.47 5.01
C GLU A 53 10.54 -20.52 6.14
N GLY A 54 9.92 -20.67 7.31
CA GLY A 54 10.16 -19.79 8.45
C GLY A 54 9.15 -18.65 8.58
N MET A 55 8.23 -18.46 7.62
CA MET A 55 7.16 -17.47 7.77
C MET A 55 6.27 -17.74 8.98
N ASN A 56 5.59 -16.70 9.45
CA ASN A 56 4.60 -16.86 10.50
C ASN A 56 3.43 -17.70 9.99
N VAL A 57 3.06 -18.68 10.80
CA VAL A 57 1.95 -19.59 10.56
C VAL A 57 1.14 -19.65 11.84
N TYR A 58 -0.18 -19.68 11.70
CA TYR A 58 -1.07 -19.86 12.84
C TYR A 58 -0.71 -21.15 13.61
N PRO A 59 -0.60 -21.16 14.95
CA PRO A 59 0.05 -22.25 15.68
C PRO A 59 -0.49 -23.67 15.44
N SER A 60 -1.78 -23.82 15.12
CA SER A 60 -2.42 -25.11 14.85
C SER A 60 -2.29 -25.58 13.40
N HIS A 61 -1.76 -24.77 12.49
CA HIS A 61 -1.71 -25.06 11.06
C HIS A 61 -0.43 -25.78 10.65
N ALA A 62 -0.53 -26.53 9.56
CA ALA A 62 0.63 -27.16 8.94
C ALA A 62 1.59 -26.09 8.38
N LYS A 63 2.88 -26.23 8.64
CA LYS A 63 3.91 -25.32 8.14
C LYS A 63 4.07 -25.44 6.62
N TYR A 64 4.42 -24.33 6.00
CA TYR A 64 4.85 -24.30 4.60
C TYR A 64 6.12 -25.12 4.39
N ARG A 65 6.15 -25.85 3.29
CA ARG A 65 7.28 -26.67 2.85
C ARG A 65 7.51 -26.47 1.37
N PHE A 66 8.76 -26.20 1.00
CA PHE A 66 9.18 -26.08 -0.38
C PHE A 66 10.15 -27.19 -0.72
N THR A 67 9.77 -28.07 -1.66
CA THR A 67 10.61 -29.20 -2.07
C THR A 67 11.08 -29.03 -3.50
N ILE A 68 12.39 -28.96 -3.71
CA ILE A 68 12.98 -28.96 -5.05
C ILE A 68 12.81 -30.37 -5.64
N VAL A 69 12.09 -30.49 -6.76
CA VAL A 69 11.91 -31.77 -7.47
C VAL A 69 13.00 -31.92 -8.53
N LYS A 70 13.27 -30.86 -9.30
CA LYS A 70 14.37 -30.76 -10.26
C LYS A 70 14.84 -29.32 -10.31
N ARG A 71 16.16 -29.13 -10.46
CA ARG A 71 16.78 -27.82 -10.69
C ARG A 71 18.12 -28.03 -11.39
N GLY A 72 18.18 -27.80 -12.70
CA GLY A 72 19.42 -27.87 -13.46
C GLY A 72 19.27 -28.29 -14.93
N GLU A 73 20.41 -28.33 -15.61
CA GLU A 73 20.54 -28.76 -17.01
C GLU A 73 20.09 -30.21 -17.22
N GLN A 74 19.30 -30.43 -18.28
CA GLN A 74 18.79 -31.75 -18.66
C GLN A 74 19.61 -32.35 -19.82
N PRO A 75 19.65 -33.68 -19.98
CA PRO A 75 20.44 -34.34 -21.02
C PRO A 75 20.17 -33.90 -22.47
N ARG A 76 19.00 -33.29 -22.74
CA ARG A 76 18.64 -32.75 -24.06
C ARG A 76 19.04 -31.27 -24.24
N GLY A 77 19.86 -30.72 -23.34
CA GLY A 77 20.42 -29.37 -23.44
C GLY A 77 19.46 -28.24 -23.07
N TYR A 78 18.49 -28.50 -22.18
CA TYR A 78 17.58 -27.46 -21.66
C TYR A 78 17.62 -27.45 -20.13
N TYR A 79 17.47 -26.27 -19.54
CA TYR A 79 17.33 -26.10 -18.10
C TYR A 79 15.90 -26.45 -17.65
N LEU A 80 15.78 -27.23 -16.57
CA LEU A 80 14.48 -27.56 -15.97
C LEU A 80 14.51 -27.26 -14.48
N GLU A 81 13.50 -26.53 -14.03
CA GLU A 81 13.21 -26.33 -12.62
C GLU A 81 11.75 -26.60 -12.32
N THR A 82 11.51 -27.48 -11.36
CA THR A 82 10.17 -27.87 -10.88
C THR A 82 10.25 -28.10 -9.39
N ASN A 83 9.27 -27.57 -8.65
CA ASN A 83 9.23 -27.62 -7.20
C ASN A 83 7.83 -28.03 -6.74
N ASN A 84 7.73 -28.67 -5.59
CA ASN A 84 6.47 -28.95 -4.90
C ASN A 84 6.30 -27.98 -3.73
N VAL A 85 5.06 -27.59 -3.47
CA VAL A 85 4.67 -26.76 -2.32
C VAL A 85 3.62 -27.51 -1.52
N PHE A 86 3.75 -27.48 -0.19
CA PHE A 86 2.75 -27.96 0.75
C PHE A 86 2.53 -26.92 1.84
N MET A 87 1.27 -26.63 2.16
CA MET A 87 0.87 -25.61 3.14
C MET A 87 -0.57 -25.83 3.60
N ALA A 88 -0.96 -25.23 4.73
CA ALA A 88 -2.36 -25.08 5.08
C ALA A 88 -3.05 -24.02 4.20
N GLU A 89 -4.37 -24.06 4.07
CA GLU A 89 -5.16 -23.06 3.34
C GLU A 89 -4.91 -21.64 3.86
N HIS A 90 -4.87 -21.50 5.19
CA HIS A 90 -4.71 -20.25 5.92
C HIS A 90 -3.23 -19.99 6.23
N THR A 91 -2.42 -19.80 5.18
CA THR A 91 -0.97 -19.60 5.26
C THR A 91 -0.55 -18.32 4.53
N GLY A 92 0.30 -17.50 5.17
CA GLY A 92 0.78 -16.24 4.59
C GLY A 92 -0.33 -15.21 4.44
N THR A 93 -0.20 -14.30 3.47
CA THR A 93 -1.32 -13.46 3.04
C THR A 93 -2.37 -14.35 2.37
N HIS A 94 -3.52 -14.49 3.01
CA HIS A 94 -4.53 -15.45 2.58
C HIS A 94 -5.93 -14.93 2.78
N LEU A 95 -6.88 -15.63 2.16
CA LEU A 95 -8.28 -15.29 2.12
C LEU A 95 -9.10 -16.36 2.84
N ASP A 96 -10.01 -15.93 3.72
CA ASP A 96 -11.02 -16.80 4.33
C ASP A 96 -12.34 -16.70 3.59
N ALA A 97 -12.80 -17.83 3.08
CA ALA A 97 -14.10 -17.93 2.44
C ALA A 97 -15.21 -18.00 3.51
N PRO A 98 -16.46 -17.61 3.18
CA PRO A 98 -17.58 -17.70 4.12
C PRO A 98 -17.73 -19.09 4.77
N ALA A 99 -17.48 -20.16 4.00
CA ALA A 99 -17.52 -21.53 4.49
C ALA A 99 -16.51 -21.86 5.61
N HIS A 100 -15.54 -20.98 5.88
CA HIS A 100 -14.61 -21.13 7.00
C HIS A 100 -15.33 -21.13 8.36
N PHE A 101 -16.40 -20.33 8.51
CA PHE A 101 -17.19 -20.24 9.74
C PHE A 101 -18.70 -20.47 9.54
N VAL A 102 -19.18 -20.57 8.30
CA VAL A 102 -20.61 -20.66 7.99
C VAL A 102 -20.91 -21.89 7.14
N GLU A 103 -21.61 -22.86 7.73
CA GLU A 103 -21.98 -24.09 7.03
C GLU A 103 -22.84 -23.78 5.79
N GLY A 104 -22.49 -24.37 4.65
CA GLY A 104 -23.22 -24.22 3.39
C GLY A 104 -22.99 -22.89 2.66
N ALA A 105 -22.21 -21.97 3.21
CA ALA A 105 -21.84 -20.73 2.54
C ALA A 105 -20.79 -20.95 1.44
N TRP A 106 -20.41 -19.88 0.74
CA TRP A 106 -19.43 -19.97 -0.34
C TRP A 106 -18.09 -20.53 0.15
N ARG A 107 -17.65 -21.58 -0.51
CA ARG A 107 -16.26 -22.06 -0.47
C ARG A 107 -15.40 -21.20 -1.39
N LEU A 108 -14.08 -21.29 -1.24
CA LEU A 108 -13.13 -20.45 -1.95
C LEU A 108 -13.35 -20.42 -3.47
N ASP A 109 -13.57 -21.58 -4.09
CA ASP A 109 -13.79 -21.70 -5.54
C ASP A 109 -15.15 -21.17 -6.03
N GLN A 110 -16.06 -20.87 -5.11
CA GLN A 110 -17.43 -20.44 -5.36
C GLN A 110 -17.62 -18.92 -5.19
N ILE A 111 -16.65 -18.22 -4.59
CA ILE A 111 -16.73 -16.77 -4.40
C ILE A 111 -16.80 -16.09 -5.77
N PRO A 112 -17.82 -15.23 -6.02
CA PRO A 112 -17.89 -14.47 -7.26
C PRO A 112 -16.67 -13.55 -7.41
N LEU A 113 -16.05 -13.52 -8.59
CA LEU A 113 -14.84 -12.71 -8.83
C LEU A 113 -15.06 -11.22 -8.54
N GLY A 114 -16.26 -10.70 -8.77
CA GLY A 114 -16.63 -9.32 -8.44
C GLY A 114 -16.62 -8.98 -6.94
N GLN A 115 -16.57 -9.99 -6.05
CA GLN A 115 -16.36 -9.80 -4.61
C GLN A 115 -14.89 -9.56 -4.26
N LEU A 116 -13.97 -9.93 -5.14
CA LEU A 116 -12.53 -9.95 -4.87
C LEU A 116 -11.82 -8.70 -5.39
N THR A 117 -12.59 -7.68 -5.80
CA THR A 117 -12.07 -6.40 -6.25
C THR A 117 -13.05 -5.27 -5.97
N GLY A 118 -12.51 -4.08 -5.71
CA GLY A 118 -13.28 -2.88 -5.45
C GLY A 118 -12.39 -1.71 -5.01
N PRO A 119 -13.01 -0.55 -4.73
CA PRO A 119 -12.31 0.60 -4.16
C PRO A 119 -11.61 0.22 -2.85
N GLY A 120 -10.32 0.53 -2.73
CA GLY A 120 -9.54 0.30 -1.53
C GLY A 120 -9.69 1.43 -0.52
N VAL A 121 -9.88 1.06 0.74
CA VAL A 121 -9.92 1.95 1.90
C VAL A 121 -8.91 1.47 2.92
N VAL A 122 -8.10 2.37 3.48
CA VAL A 122 -7.18 2.03 4.58
C VAL A 122 -7.54 2.82 5.83
N VAL A 123 -7.97 2.10 6.87
CA VAL A 123 -8.16 2.65 8.22
C VAL A 123 -6.89 2.38 9.01
N ASP A 124 -6.06 3.41 9.16
CA ASP A 124 -4.83 3.37 9.94
C ASP A 124 -5.12 3.72 11.41
N VAL A 125 -4.80 2.79 12.32
CA VAL A 125 -5.00 2.96 13.76
C VAL A 125 -3.69 2.90 14.56
N ARG A 126 -2.53 2.93 13.89
CA ARG A 126 -1.21 2.78 14.54
C ARG A 126 -1.02 3.73 15.72
N ASP A 127 -1.42 4.99 15.53
CA ASP A 127 -1.29 6.03 16.56
C ASP A 127 -2.20 5.79 17.79
N LYS A 128 -3.24 4.96 17.64
CA LYS A 128 -4.19 4.61 18.72
C LYS A 128 -3.77 3.38 19.52
N ILE A 129 -2.92 2.51 18.97
CA ILE A 129 -2.52 1.24 19.60
C ILE A 129 -1.66 1.48 20.84
N GLY A 130 -0.66 2.37 20.75
CA GLY A 130 0.30 2.60 21.82
C GLY A 130 0.95 1.30 22.30
N ASN A 131 0.85 1.02 23.61
CA ASN A 131 1.38 -0.21 24.22
C ASN A 131 0.33 -1.34 24.34
N ASN A 132 -0.86 -1.17 23.76
CA ASN A 132 -1.93 -2.17 23.82
C ASN A 132 -1.82 -3.15 22.65
N SER A 133 -1.08 -4.24 22.84
CA SER A 133 -0.97 -5.33 21.87
C SER A 133 -2.28 -6.05 21.56
N ARG A 134 -3.38 -5.74 22.26
CA ARG A 134 -4.74 -6.25 21.99
C ARG A 134 -5.70 -5.15 21.57
N TYR A 135 -5.19 -4.02 21.07
CA TYR A 135 -6.04 -2.95 20.58
C TYR A 135 -7.02 -3.49 19.52
N ALA A 136 -8.30 -3.16 19.65
CA ALA A 136 -9.34 -3.66 18.77
C ALA A 136 -10.07 -2.47 18.15
N VAL A 137 -10.05 -2.38 16.81
CA VAL A 137 -10.69 -1.30 16.05
C VAL A 137 -12.18 -1.29 16.37
N THR A 138 -12.67 -0.17 16.87
CA THR A 138 -14.05 0.01 17.34
C THR A 138 -14.92 0.69 16.27
N PRO A 139 -16.25 0.70 16.43
CA PRO A 139 -17.12 1.54 15.61
C PRO A 139 -16.72 3.02 15.63
N GLN A 140 -16.25 3.53 16.78
CA GLN A 140 -15.82 4.92 16.89
C GLN A 140 -14.59 5.19 16.02
N ASP A 141 -13.64 4.25 15.94
CA ASP A 141 -12.46 4.42 15.08
C ASP A 141 -12.82 4.52 13.60
N LEU A 142 -13.78 3.71 13.16
CA LEU A 142 -14.29 3.73 11.78
C LEU A 142 -15.04 5.04 11.49
N GLN A 143 -15.87 5.50 12.42
CA GLN A 143 -16.59 6.77 12.30
C GLN A 143 -15.64 7.97 12.32
N ASP A 144 -14.60 7.93 13.16
CA ASP A 144 -13.57 8.96 13.22
C ASP A 144 -12.87 9.09 11.88
N TRP A 145 -12.46 7.95 11.30
CA TRP A 145 -11.84 7.90 9.97
C TRP A 145 -12.76 8.49 8.89
N GLU A 146 -14.06 8.18 8.93
CA GLU A 146 -15.01 8.72 7.96
C GLU A 146 -15.22 10.24 8.05
N ARG A 147 -15.07 10.83 9.24
CA ARG A 147 -15.13 12.29 9.39
C ARG A 147 -13.97 12.97 8.68
N GLU A 148 -12.84 12.29 8.53
CA GLU A 148 -11.64 12.82 7.88
C GLU A 148 -11.60 12.51 6.39
N HIS A 149 -11.90 11.26 6.01
CA HIS A 149 -11.70 10.76 4.65
C HIS A 149 -12.99 10.57 3.85
N GLY A 150 -14.14 10.87 4.46
CA GLY A 150 -15.46 10.64 3.87
C GLY A 150 -15.97 9.22 4.16
N ARG A 151 -17.23 8.99 3.78
CA ARG A 151 -17.91 7.71 4.03
C ARG A 151 -17.15 6.55 3.37
N ILE A 152 -16.94 5.46 4.10
CA ILE A 152 -16.47 4.18 3.54
C ILE A 152 -17.46 3.77 2.44
N PRO A 153 -17.03 3.65 1.17
CA PRO A 153 -17.94 3.32 0.08
C PRO A 153 -18.56 1.93 0.26
N ASP A 154 -19.80 1.76 -0.20
CA ASP A 154 -20.33 0.41 -0.41
C ASP A 154 -19.51 -0.29 -1.50
N ASP A 155 -19.50 -1.62 -1.47
CA ASP A 155 -18.75 -2.47 -2.39
C ASP A 155 -17.22 -2.29 -2.34
N SER A 156 -16.69 -1.69 -1.27
CA SER A 156 -15.25 -1.45 -1.07
C SER A 156 -14.52 -2.64 -0.45
N ILE A 157 -13.19 -2.58 -0.54
CA ILE A 157 -12.25 -3.44 0.17
C ILE A 157 -11.60 -2.59 1.26
N LEU A 158 -11.94 -2.89 2.52
CA LEU A 158 -11.46 -2.15 3.68
C LEU A 158 -10.25 -2.87 4.29
N MET A 159 -9.14 -2.16 4.44
CA MET A 159 -7.91 -2.65 5.04
C MET A 159 -7.70 -1.96 6.39
N LEU A 160 -7.53 -2.75 7.44
CA LEU A 160 -7.18 -2.29 8.77
C LEU A 160 -5.66 -2.32 8.90
N ARG A 161 -5.04 -1.14 9.01
CA ARG A 161 -3.60 -1.02 9.22
C ARG A 161 -3.32 -0.81 10.70
N THR A 162 -2.70 -1.81 11.30
CA THR A 162 -2.31 -1.79 12.71
C THR A 162 -0.80 -1.56 12.90
N GLY A 163 -0.02 -1.61 11.81
CA GLY A 163 1.45 -1.57 11.86
C GLY A 163 2.08 -2.87 12.32
N TRP A 164 1.27 -3.88 12.64
CA TRP A 164 1.74 -5.19 13.09
C TRP A 164 2.35 -5.99 11.94
N GLY A 165 1.93 -5.72 10.70
CA GLY A 165 2.49 -6.36 9.50
C GLY A 165 3.99 -6.10 9.36
N GLU A 166 4.47 -4.94 9.81
CA GLU A 166 5.90 -4.60 9.81
C GLU A 166 6.74 -5.60 10.66
N TRP A 167 6.11 -6.29 11.62
CA TRP A 167 6.79 -7.26 12.48
C TRP A 167 6.84 -8.67 11.89
N TYR A 168 6.15 -8.91 10.76
CA TYR A 168 5.95 -10.24 10.19
C TYR A 168 7.30 -10.96 10.00
N TRP A 169 8.28 -10.31 9.39
CA TRP A 169 9.61 -10.91 9.24
C TRP A 169 10.64 -10.43 10.28
N GLU A 170 10.48 -9.22 10.80
CA GLU A 170 11.56 -8.52 11.50
C GLU A 170 11.79 -8.95 12.94
N ARG A 171 10.72 -9.32 13.66
CA ARG A 171 10.77 -9.55 15.11
C ARG A 171 10.66 -11.02 15.52
N GLY A 172 10.47 -11.89 14.53
CA GLY A 172 10.30 -13.32 14.70
C GLY A 172 8.92 -13.73 15.25
N PRO A 173 8.62 -15.05 15.23
CA PRO A 173 7.27 -15.54 15.46
C PRO A 173 6.68 -15.20 16.82
N SER A 174 7.47 -15.24 17.89
CA SER A 174 6.95 -14.98 19.24
C SER A 174 6.52 -13.53 19.44
N ALA A 175 7.23 -12.57 18.82
CA ALA A 175 6.84 -11.16 18.87
C ALA A 175 5.60 -10.90 18.01
N TYR A 176 5.53 -11.52 16.83
CA TYR A 176 4.38 -11.40 15.93
C TYR A 176 3.10 -12.01 16.49
N LEU A 177 3.20 -13.21 17.10
CA LEU A 177 2.07 -13.88 17.73
C LEU A 177 1.77 -13.34 19.13
N GLY A 178 2.70 -12.60 19.72
CA GLY A 178 2.61 -12.08 21.08
C GLY A 178 2.68 -13.14 22.18
N THR A 179 3.15 -14.34 21.83
CA THR A 179 3.39 -15.47 22.74
C THR A 179 4.42 -16.41 22.09
N ASP A 180 5.21 -17.10 22.91
CA ASP A 180 6.13 -18.16 22.52
C ASP A 180 5.51 -19.57 22.60
N THR A 181 4.23 -19.65 22.97
CA THR A 181 3.48 -20.91 23.10
C THR A 181 2.64 -21.20 21.86
N THR A 182 2.17 -22.44 21.74
CA THR A 182 1.20 -22.85 20.70
C THR A 182 -0.26 -22.71 21.15
N ASP A 183 -0.50 -22.22 22.37
CA ASP A 183 -1.85 -21.98 22.90
C ASP A 183 -2.44 -20.73 22.24
N THR A 184 -3.42 -20.94 21.37
CA THR A 184 -4.05 -19.88 20.58
C THR A 184 -4.85 -18.89 21.44
N THR A 185 -5.21 -19.27 22.68
CA THR A 185 -5.86 -18.35 23.64
C THR A 185 -4.89 -17.29 24.18
N LEU A 186 -3.59 -17.54 24.04
CA LEU A 186 -2.54 -16.64 24.52
C LEU A 186 -2.05 -15.64 23.46
N LEU A 187 -2.51 -15.73 22.21
CA LEU A 187 -2.09 -14.80 21.16
C LEU A 187 -2.38 -13.34 21.53
N ARG A 188 -1.44 -12.43 21.25
CA ARG A 188 -1.56 -10.99 21.48
C ARG A 188 -1.20 -10.24 20.19
N TYR A 189 -2.22 -9.76 19.50
CA TYR A 189 -2.11 -8.88 18.34
C TYR A 189 -3.34 -7.96 18.28
N PRO A 190 -3.25 -6.79 17.64
CA PRO A 190 -4.38 -5.92 17.40
C PRO A 190 -5.38 -6.56 16.43
N GLY A 191 -6.64 -6.16 16.49
CA GLY A 191 -7.67 -6.72 15.61
C GLY A 191 -8.82 -5.76 15.38
N LEU A 192 -9.93 -6.28 14.89
CA LEU A 192 -11.23 -5.65 14.83
C LEU A 192 -12.03 -6.03 16.08
N HIS A 193 -12.68 -5.06 16.70
CA HIS A 193 -13.61 -5.34 17.79
C HIS A 193 -14.89 -6.00 17.23
N PRO A 194 -15.54 -6.95 17.94
CA PRO A 194 -16.80 -7.53 17.48
C PRO A 194 -17.88 -6.50 17.14
N GLU A 195 -18.00 -5.44 17.94
CA GLU A 195 -18.92 -4.33 17.63
C GLU A 195 -18.50 -3.56 16.37
N GLY A 196 -17.20 -3.47 16.08
CA GLY A 196 -16.69 -2.87 14.84
C GLY A 196 -17.06 -3.71 13.61
N ALA A 197 -16.93 -5.03 13.71
CA ALA A 197 -17.39 -5.96 12.68
C ALA A 197 -18.91 -5.83 12.46
N GLN A 198 -19.69 -5.83 13.54
CA GLN A 198 -21.14 -5.65 13.47
C GLN A 198 -21.52 -4.31 12.85
N TRP A 199 -20.84 -3.23 13.26
CA TRP A 199 -21.08 -1.91 12.70
C TRP A 199 -20.79 -1.86 11.20
N LEU A 200 -19.71 -2.49 10.74
CA LEU A 200 -19.39 -2.58 9.31
C LEU A 200 -20.52 -3.25 8.55
N VAL A 201 -20.98 -4.43 8.95
CA VAL A 201 -22.04 -5.16 8.22
C VAL A 201 -23.40 -4.47 8.26
N ASP A 202 -23.73 -3.79 9.37
CA ASP A 202 -25.02 -3.11 9.52
C ASP A 202 -25.08 -1.79 8.76
N ASN A 203 -23.95 -1.08 8.67
CA ASN A 203 -23.93 0.30 8.21
C ASN A 203 -23.23 0.47 6.86
N ARG A 204 -22.39 -0.48 6.43
CA ARG A 204 -21.62 -0.44 5.19
C ARG A 204 -21.76 -1.77 4.44
N LYS A 205 -21.59 -1.75 3.13
CA LYS A 205 -21.59 -2.97 2.31
C LYS A 205 -20.18 -3.28 1.81
N VAL A 206 -19.23 -3.35 2.73
CA VAL A 206 -17.85 -3.74 2.37
C VAL A 206 -17.85 -5.19 1.89
N LYS A 207 -17.07 -5.48 0.84
CA LYS A 207 -16.96 -6.84 0.29
C LYS A 207 -15.91 -7.65 1.02
N VAL A 208 -14.84 -6.97 1.42
CA VAL A 208 -13.65 -7.57 2.01
C VAL A 208 -13.18 -6.71 3.17
N VAL A 209 -12.77 -7.36 4.26
CA VAL A 209 -12.00 -6.76 5.34
C VAL A 209 -10.63 -7.44 5.38
N GLY A 210 -9.57 -6.68 5.13
CA GLY A 210 -8.20 -7.14 5.29
C GLY A 210 -7.53 -6.57 6.53
N ILE A 211 -6.56 -7.29 7.09
CA ILE A 211 -5.77 -6.85 8.23
C ILE A 211 -4.31 -7.33 8.13
N ASP A 212 -3.38 -6.59 8.71
CA ASP A 212 -1.94 -6.87 8.71
C ASP A 212 -1.47 -7.82 9.83
N THR A 213 -2.41 -8.47 10.53
CA THR A 213 -2.17 -9.43 11.62
C THR A 213 -2.49 -10.87 11.21
N ILE A 214 -2.10 -11.83 12.06
CA ILE A 214 -2.37 -13.27 11.90
C ILE A 214 -3.87 -13.62 11.98
N SER A 215 -4.73 -12.66 12.31
CA SER A 215 -6.18 -12.83 12.36
C SER A 215 -6.92 -11.50 12.51
N PRO A 216 -8.15 -11.32 11.97
CA PRO A 216 -8.93 -10.10 12.16
C PRO A 216 -9.41 -9.91 13.60
N GLY A 217 -9.28 -10.91 14.46
CA GLY A 217 -9.69 -10.84 15.86
C GLY A 217 -10.17 -12.21 16.35
N GLY A 218 -11.08 -12.20 17.33
CA GLY A 218 -11.67 -13.43 17.85
C GLY A 218 -12.67 -14.10 16.89
N VAL A 219 -13.16 -15.28 17.28
CA VAL A 219 -14.23 -16.01 16.57
C VAL A 219 -15.44 -15.14 16.22
N PRO A 220 -15.97 -14.27 17.11
CA PRO A 220 -17.15 -13.45 16.77
C PRO A 220 -16.94 -12.52 15.56
N VAL A 221 -15.70 -12.08 15.31
CA VAL A 221 -15.38 -11.25 14.14
C VAL A 221 -15.53 -12.06 12.86
N HIS A 222 -15.00 -13.29 12.84
CA HIS A 222 -15.13 -14.18 11.69
C HIS A 222 -16.59 -14.51 11.43
N GLU A 223 -17.34 -14.92 12.45
CA GLU A 223 -18.76 -15.26 12.32
C GLU A 223 -19.57 -14.08 11.76
N THR A 224 -19.32 -12.86 12.24
CA THR A 224 -20.04 -11.66 11.81
C THR A 224 -19.75 -11.31 10.35
N LEU A 225 -18.47 -11.24 9.98
CA LEU A 225 -18.06 -10.86 8.63
C LEU A 225 -18.42 -11.94 7.61
N LEU A 226 -17.97 -13.17 7.84
CA LEU A 226 -18.20 -14.30 6.93
C LEU A 226 -19.69 -14.68 6.86
N GLY A 227 -20.42 -14.57 7.98
CA GLY A 227 -21.88 -14.72 8.04
C GLY A 227 -22.65 -13.73 7.16
N SER A 228 -22.05 -12.57 6.90
CA SER A 228 -22.59 -11.54 6.02
C SER A 228 -21.99 -11.56 4.60
N ASN A 229 -21.27 -12.63 4.25
CA ASN A 229 -20.50 -12.76 3.00
C ASN A 229 -19.44 -11.66 2.80
N VAL A 230 -18.95 -11.06 3.88
CA VAL A 230 -17.78 -10.19 3.87
C VAL A 230 -16.55 -11.06 4.00
N ILE A 231 -15.75 -11.11 2.94
CA ILE A 231 -14.52 -11.92 2.86
C ILE A 231 -13.45 -11.34 3.78
N ILE A 232 -12.60 -12.19 4.34
CA ILE A 232 -11.48 -11.75 5.20
C ILE A 232 -10.16 -11.99 4.47
N ILE A 233 -9.21 -11.07 4.62
CA ILE A 233 -7.81 -11.24 4.24
C ILE A 233 -6.92 -11.03 5.46
N GLU A 234 -6.10 -12.02 5.78
CA GLU A 234 -5.16 -11.92 6.91
C GLU A 234 -3.72 -11.74 6.41
N ASN A 235 -2.84 -11.26 7.30
CA ASN A 235 -1.42 -10.99 7.02
C ASN A 235 -1.21 -10.13 5.76
N VAL A 236 -2.00 -9.08 5.58
CA VAL A 236 -1.80 -8.14 4.46
C VAL A 236 -0.47 -7.42 4.62
N ALA A 237 0.35 -7.41 3.56
CA ALA A 237 1.65 -6.74 3.55
C ALA A 237 1.52 -5.28 3.11
N HIS A 238 2.54 -4.48 3.43
CA HIS A 238 2.80 -3.16 2.86
C HIS A 238 1.60 -2.18 2.86
N LEU A 239 0.74 -2.25 3.87
CA LEU A 239 -0.35 -1.28 4.03
C LEU A 239 0.15 0.15 4.25
N ASP A 240 1.43 0.32 4.57
CA ASP A 240 2.12 1.61 4.65
C ASP A 240 2.28 2.33 3.31
N GLU A 241 2.26 1.58 2.22
CA GLU A 241 2.34 2.13 0.88
C GLU A 241 0.99 2.59 0.34
N MET A 242 -0.12 2.18 0.98
CA MET A 242 -1.47 2.44 0.49
C MET A 242 -1.97 3.82 0.91
N PRO A 243 -2.65 4.56 0.01
CA PRO A 243 -3.38 5.77 0.41
C PRO A 243 -4.64 5.40 1.20
N ALA A 244 -5.13 6.33 2.03
CA ALA A 244 -6.39 6.13 2.78
C ALA A 244 -7.57 5.81 1.85
N THR A 245 -7.64 6.48 0.69
CA THR A 245 -8.64 6.26 -0.37
C THR A 245 -8.01 6.45 -1.75
N GLY A 246 -8.72 6.12 -2.83
CA GLY A 246 -8.25 6.35 -4.21
C GLY A 246 -7.42 5.21 -4.81
N SER A 247 -7.45 4.03 -4.18
CA SER A 247 -6.88 2.80 -4.74
C SER A 247 -7.99 1.87 -5.25
N THR A 248 -7.64 0.93 -6.12
CA THR A 248 -8.47 -0.25 -6.44
C THR A 248 -7.71 -1.49 -5.99
N VAL A 249 -8.31 -2.30 -5.14
CA VAL A 249 -7.70 -3.51 -4.60
C VAL A 249 -8.18 -4.74 -5.36
N TYR A 250 -7.28 -5.72 -5.49
CA TYR A 250 -7.53 -7.03 -6.05
C TYR A 250 -7.01 -8.07 -5.06
N ALA A 251 -7.89 -8.93 -4.55
CA ALA A 251 -7.55 -10.00 -3.61
C ALA A 251 -7.74 -11.35 -4.29
N MET A 252 -6.71 -11.85 -4.98
CA MET A 252 -6.83 -12.99 -5.90
C MET A 252 -6.30 -14.28 -5.27
N PRO A 253 -7.15 -15.15 -4.69
CA PRO A 253 -6.73 -16.42 -4.12
C PRO A 253 -6.44 -17.46 -5.21
N MET A 254 -5.71 -18.51 -4.84
CA MET A 254 -5.76 -19.75 -5.61
C MET A 254 -7.20 -20.28 -5.65
N LYS A 255 -7.64 -20.81 -6.80
CA LYS A 255 -8.99 -21.39 -6.92
C LYS A 255 -9.04 -22.84 -6.43
N ILE A 256 -8.85 -23.04 -5.13
CA ILE A 256 -8.88 -24.36 -4.48
C ILE A 256 -10.33 -24.85 -4.36
N GLY A 257 -10.63 -25.98 -5.00
CA GLY A 257 -11.94 -26.62 -4.91
C GLY A 257 -12.25 -27.06 -3.49
N GLN A 258 -13.45 -26.75 -3.02
CA GLN A 258 -13.95 -27.07 -1.66
C GLN A 258 -13.25 -26.34 -0.50
N GLY A 259 -12.32 -25.43 -0.77
CA GLY A 259 -11.51 -24.79 0.27
C GLY A 259 -12.30 -23.87 1.20
N SER A 260 -11.93 -23.86 2.47
CA SER A 260 -12.39 -22.83 3.44
C SER A 260 -11.59 -21.53 3.34
N GLY A 261 -10.40 -21.59 2.77
CA GLY A 261 -9.58 -20.43 2.47
C GLY A 261 -8.45 -20.78 1.53
N GLY A 262 -7.57 -19.83 1.25
CA GLY A 262 -6.38 -20.08 0.45
C GLY A 262 -5.46 -18.87 0.36
N PRO A 263 -4.15 -19.09 0.11
CA PRO A 263 -3.23 -17.97 -0.10
C PRO A 263 -3.67 -17.14 -1.30
N ALA A 264 -3.48 -15.84 -1.18
CA ALA A 264 -3.94 -14.86 -2.16
C ALA A 264 -2.82 -13.91 -2.56
N ARG A 265 -2.75 -13.61 -3.86
CA ARG A 265 -1.98 -12.47 -4.34
C ARG A 265 -2.88 -11.25 -4.25
N VAL A 266 -2.65 -10.46 -3.21
CA VAL A 266 -3.33 -9.20 -2.95
C VAL A 266 -2.46 -8.07 -3.43
N PHE A 267 -3.03 -7.17 -4.23
CA PHE A 267 -2.34 -5.99 -4.72
C PHE A 267 -3.33 -4.85 -4.92
N ALA A 268 -2.81 -3.63 -5.04
CA ALA A 268 -3.60 -2.45 -5.35
C ALA A 268 -3.05 -1.71 -6.55
N ILE A 269 -3.95 -1.04 -7.25
CA ILE A 269 -3.64 -0.05 -8.26
C ILE A 269 -3.96 1.33 -7.67
N VAL A 270 -2.99 2.24 -7.70
CA VAL A 270 -3.16 3.63 -7.31
C VAL A 270 -2.89 4.51 -8.52
N ASP A 271 -3.92 5.24 -8.97
CA ASP A 271 -3.75 6.21 -10.04
C ASP A 271 -3.27 7.55 -9.46
N GLY A 272 -2.13 8.04 -9.95
CA GLY A 272 -1.57 9.33 -9.54
C GLY A 272 -2.52 10.52 -9.77
N ARG A 273 -3.46 10.39 -10.71
CA ARG A 273 -4.53 11.39 -10.99
C ARG A 273 -5.58 11.52 -9.91
N THR A 274 -5.75 10.51 -9.06
CA THR A 274 -6.81 10.46 -8.03
C THR A 274 -6.30 10.69 -6.61
N SER A 275 -4.98 10.71 -6.39
CA SER A 275 -4.36 10.83 -5.06
C SER A 275 -4.35 12.27 -4.50
N THR A 276 -4.61 13.30 -5.33
CA THR A 276 -4.54 14.71 -4.91
C THR A 276 -5.85 15.29 -4.40
N ALA A 277 -6.83 14.50 -3.98
CA ALA A 277 -8.08 15.00 -3.39
C ALA A 277 -7.91 15.46 -1.92
N GLY A 278 -6.89 16.28 -1.67
CA GLY A 278 -6.82 17.20 -0.52
C GLY A 278 -6.96 18.64 -1.04
N PRO A 279 -7.32 19.64 -0.21
CA PRO A 279 -7.56 21.00 -0.68
C PRO A 279 -6.23 21.66 -1.07
N THR A 280 -5.79 21.46 -2.31
CA THR A 280 -4.70 22.26 -2.87
C THR A 280 -5.28 23.61 -3.29
N ALA A 281 -4.83 24.66 -2.60
CA ALA A 281 -5.09 26.04 -3.02
C ALA A 281 -4.71 26.20 -4.50
N PRO A 282 -5.51 26.93 -5.31
CA PRO A 282 -5.25 27.00 -6.73
C PRO A 282 -3.87 27.60 -7.01
N HIS A 283 -3.05 26.85 -7.75
CA HIS A 283 -1.73 27.23 -8.27
C HIS A 283 -1.71 28.54 -9.09
N ASN A 284 -2.88 29.13 -9.34
CA ASN A 284 -3.03 30.41 -10.02
C ASN A 284 -2.66 31.63 -9.16
N LEU A 285 -2.48 31.50 -7.84
CA LEU A 285 -2.12 32.65 -7.00
C LEU A 285 -0.61 32.99 -7.07
N VAL A 286 0.25 31.99 -7.21
CA VAL A 286 1.72 32.19 -7.29
C VAL A 286 2.16 32.74 -8.64
N VAL A 287 1.49 32.33 -9.73
CA VAL A 287 1.72 32.86 -11.08
C VAL A 287 1.24 34.31 -11.20
N LEU A 288 0.15 34.68 -10.50
CA LEU A 288 -0.35 36.05 -10.53
C LEU A 288 0.53 37.02 -9.72
N LEU A 289 1.07 36.58 -8.58
CA LEU A 289 1.98 37.38 -7.75
C LEU A 289 3.35 37.63 -8.42
N SER A 290 3.88 36.65 -9.14
CA SER A 290 5.14 36.80 -9.88
C SER A 290 5.01 37.72 -11.11
N ALA A 291 3.85 37.73 -11.78
CA ALA A 291 3.57 38.69 -12.86
C ALA A 291 3.43 40.13 -12.36
N ILE A 292 2.84 40.35 -11.18
CA ILE A 292 2.67 41.69 -10.58
C ILE A 292 4.02 42.27 -10.11
N ILE A 293 4.90 41.43 -9.54
CA ILE A 293 6.23 41.88 -9.08
C ILE A 293 7.14 42.23 -10.27
N LEU A 294 7.08 41.49 -11.38
CA LEU A 294 7.80 41.85 -12.61
C LEU A 294 7.27 43.14 -13.25
N PHE A 295 5.96 43.39 -13.17
CA PHE A 295 5.38 44.62 -13.72
C PHE A 295 5.74 45.86 -12.89
N MET A 296 5.87 45.73 -11.56
CA MET A 296 6.29 46.84 -10.70
C MET A 296 7.79 47.18 -10.83
N LEU A 297 8.65 46.19 -11.07
CA LEU A 297 10.10 46.40 -11.25
C LEU A 297 10.47 46.97 -12.63
N ALA A 298 9.55 46.95 -13.60
CA ALA A 298 9.77 47.52 -14.94
C ALA A 298 9.44 49.03 -15.03
N PHE A 299 8.85 49.64 -13.99
CA PHE A 299 8.38 51.03 -14.00
C PHE A 299 8.88 51.89 -12.83
N THR A 300 9.99 51.53 -12.20
CA THR A 300 10.78 52.38 -11.29
C THR A 300 12.21 52.45 -11.75
#